data_AF-W9ZDV1-F1
#
_entry.id   AF-W9ZDV1-F1
#
_cell.length_a   1.000
_cell.length_b   1.000
_cell.length_c   1.000
_cell.angle_alpha   90.00
_cell.angle_beta   90.00
_cell.angle_gamma   90.00
#
_symmetry.space_group_name_H-M   'P 1'
#
loop_
_entity.id
_entity.type
_entity.pdbx_description
1 polymer ?
#
loop_
_entity_poly.entity_id
_entity_poly.type
_entity_poly.pdbx_seq_one_letter_code
_entity_poly.pdbx_strand_id
1 'polypeptide(L)'
;MSVPDDPLNFIPADLFFPTVPNFQKPTEVVTVESSESIKPSDPLRYAAHITLGGVNGDSQTQCLVQFVTPLIWRIRYDPKYTSLSDFEDTNTRTIVRDTFSGLVDGLQQEYRDSDARNAYPAGDGWFWRTSFKQLSTDHWVLTSNEYQSLHGTATPKTSLHIFKSPFRIVATRKLKTLEADTSLLQSVGVDTTSELEQIIWQTTDQTFSYQQNADIDAINNIVLNVKKPGPAEYLGFGEQGGKTVLKKPSYLNYFCYDNFNYLKVYGQGALDGREPLYQSSPFYLEMNGTPTYQNVTGVMVDNYSQVAIDLGKNDSNIISIATRFNTFDAYILTADDVPAMIWQYTSIVGRPKLKPRYILGHHQGCYGYANEGTVYNVVNAYRGSGIPLDGMHLDVDFQERYRTFTSSRVNFPDPKRFFGNLKKQGIKACTNITPILTLRTVDEGAYKALDAFWDQKDPKNPKTK
;
A
#
# COMPACT_ATOMS: atom_id res chain seq x y z
N MET A 1 3.18 10.09 -25.09
CA MET A 1 2.65 8.72 -25.27
C MET A 1 1.20 8.82 -25.70
N SER A 2 0.70 7.85 -26.47
CA SER A 2 -0.73 7.70 -26.78
C SER A 2 -1.36 6.64 -25.87
N VAL A 3 -2.68 6.64 -25.77
CA VAL A 3 -3.42 5.53 -25.13
C VAL A 3 -3.05 4.23 -25.88
N PRO A 4 -2.75 3.12 -25.19
CA PRO A 4 -2.47 1.85 -25.83
C PRO A 4 -3.65 1.37 -26.70
N ASP A 5 -3.35 0.72 -27.83
CA ASP A 5 -4.37 0.15 -28.71
C ASP A 5 -5.08 -1.05 -28.06
N ASP A 6 -4.34 -1.86 -27.31
CA ASP A 6 -4.90 -2.94 -26.49
C ASP A 6 -5.35 -2.37 -25.13
N PRO A 7 -6.66 -2.37 -24.83
CA PRO A 7 -7.20 -1.83 -23.60
C PRO A 7 -6.78 -2.61 -22.34
N LEU A 8 -6.17 -3.80 -22.44
CA LEU A 8 -5.61 -4.52 -21.29
C LEU A 8 -4.22 -4.03 -20.90
N ASN A 9 -3.50 -3.34 -21.80
CA ASN A 9 -2.16 -2.85 -21.53
C ASN A 9 -2.16 -1.70 -20.51
N PHE A 10 -1.01 -1.49 -19.86
CA PHE A 10 -0.77 -0.41 -18.92
C PHE A 10 -1.07 0.97 -19.54
N ILE A 11 -1.87 1.78 -18.84
CA ILE A 11 -2.19 3.16 -19.25
C ILE A 11 -1.54 4.16 -18.28
N PRO A 12 -0.57 4.97 -18.70
CA PRO A 12 -0.01 6.04 -17.87
C PRO A 12 -1.10 6.94 -17.25
N ALA A 13 -0.95 7.29 -15.98
CA ALA A 13 -1.90 8.10 -15.23
C ALA A 13 -2.22 9.45 -15.90
N ASP A 14 -1.24 10.09 -16.54
CA ASP A 14 -1.40 11.34 -17.28
C ASP A 14 -2.18 11.19 -18.60
N LEU A 15 -2.39 9.96 -19.07
CA LEU A 15 -3.33 9.64 -20.16
C LEU A 15 -4.68 9.16 -19.64
N PHE A 16 -4.71 8.50 -18.48
CA PHE A 16 -5.93 8.00 -17.86
C PHE A 16 -6.82 9.14 -17.32
N PHE A 17 -6.28 10.01 -16.45
CA PHE A 17 -7.09 11.02 -15.75
C PHE A 17 -7.81 12.02 -16.67
N PRO A 18 -7.25 12.44 -17.83
CA PRO A 18 -7.98 13.26 -18.79
C PRO A 18 -9.27 12.62 -19.35
N THR A 19 -9.44 11.30 -19.26
CA THR A 19 -10.65 10.60 -19.72
C THR A 19 -11.78 10.55 -18.68
N VAL A 20 -11.44 10.73 -17.39
CA VAL A 20 -12.35 10.61 -16.23
C VAL A 20 -13.54 11.57 -16.29
N PRO A 21 -13.47 12.80 -16.84
CA PRO A 21 -14.65 13.66 -16.98
C PRO A 21 -15.82 13.03 -17.74
N ASN A 22 -15.55 12.05 -18.61
CA ASN A 22 -16.57 11.33 -19.40
C ASN A 22 -17.16 10.11 -18.67
N PHE A 23 -16.71 9.82 -17.45
CA PHE A 23 -17.15 8.64 -16.70
C PHE A 23 -18.54 8.88 -16.09
N GLN A 24 -19.25 7.78 -15.85
CA GLN A 24 -20.51 7.81 -15.11
C GLN A 24 -20.24 8.14 -13.64
N LYS A 25 -21.19 8.82 -12.98
CA LYS A 25 -21.04 9.37 -11.64
C LYS A 25 -22.30 9.07 -10.84
N PRO A 26 -22.22 8.31 -9.73
CA PRO A 26 -23.37 8.17 -8.84
C PRO A 26 -23.79 9.55 -8.31
N THR A 27 -25.09 9.80 -8.25
CA THR A 27 -25.64 11.14 -7.99
C THR A 27 -25.98 11.35 -6.52
N GLU A 28 -26.61 10.36 -5.89
CA GLU A 28 -27.10 10.45 -4.52
C GLU A 28 -27.15 9.09 -3.81
N VAL A 29 -27.33 9.12 -2.50
CA VAL A 29 -27.64 7.94 -1.68
C VAL A 29 -29.13 7.61 -1.75
N VAL A 30 -29.47 6.37 -2.08
CA VAL A 30 -30.84 5.85 -2.04
C VAL A 30 -31.16 5.31 -0.65
N THR A 31 -30.31 4.42 -0.15
CA THR A 31 -30.46 3.79 1.17
C THR A 31 -29.11 3.61 1.85
N VAL A 32 -29.13 3.60 3.18
CA VAL A 32 -28.00 3.20 4.01
C VAL A 32 -28.50 2.17 5.02
N GLU A 33 -27.93 0.98 4.97
CA GLU A 33 -28.25 -0.14 5.84
C GLU A 33 -27.05 -0.46 6.73
N SER A 34 -27.29 -0.76 8.01
CA SER A 34 -26.25 -1.11 8.98
C SER A 34 -26.83 -2.01 10.05
N SER A 35 -25.94 -2.67 10.81
CA SER A 35 -26.32 -3.51 11.93
C SER A 35 -25.48 -3.19 13.16
N GLU A 36 -26.14 -3.12 14.32
CA GLU A 36 -25.48 -3.05 15.64
C GLU A 36 -25.12 -4.43 16.20
N SER A 37 -25.43 -5.50 15.44
CA SER A 37 -25.06 -6.86 15.80
C SER A 37 -23.55 -7.03 15.85
N ILE A 38 -23.09 -7.82 16.81
CA ILE A 38 -21.70 -8.28 16.91
C ILE A 38 -21.54 -9.73 16.43
N LYS A 39 -22.63 -10.37 15.97
CA LYS A 39 -22.62 -11.78 15.56
C LYS A 39 -21.75 -11.95 14.31
N PRO A 40 -20.80 -12.89 14.28
CA PRO A 40 -19.98 -13.14 13.10
C PRO A 40 -20.74 -13.45 11.82
N SER A 41 -21.97 -13.99 11.93
CA SER A 41 -22.84 -14.28 10.79
C SER A 41 -23.51 -13.04 10.17
N ASP A 42 -23.43 -11.88 10.82
CA ASP A 42 -24.05 -10.66 10.32
C ASP A 42 -23.06 -9.90 9.42
N PRO A 43 -23.31 -9.81 8.10
CA PRO A 43 -22.40 -9.14 7.16
C PRO A 43 -22.33 -7.62 7.37
N LEU A 44 -23.30 -7.02 8.07
CA LEU A 44 -23.33 -5.60 8.39
C LEU A 44 -22.71 -5.28 9.75
N ARG A 45 -22.19 -6.27 10.49
CA ARG A 45 -21.43 -5.99 11.71
C ARG A 45 -20.26 -5.07 11.37
N TYR A 46 -20.14 -3.96 12.10
CA TYR A 46 -19.14 -2.92 11.89
C TYR A 46 -19.23 -2.15 10.56
N ALA A 47 -20.34 -2.25 9.83
CA ALA A 47 -20.43 -1.77 8.46
C ALA A 47 -21.68 -0.93 8.18
N ALA A 48 -21.60 -0.11 7.12
CA ALA A 48 -22.72 0.52 6.47
C ALA A 48 -22.70 0.18 4.97
N HIS A 49 -23.77 -0.43 4.50
CA HIS A 49 -24.03 -0.69 3.08
C HIS A 49 -24.81 0.49 2.50
N ILE A 50 -24.28 1.07 1.42
CA ILE A 50 -24.78 2.30 0.82
C ILE A 50 -25.16 1.98 -0.61
N THR A 51 -26.45 2.07 -0.90
CA THR A 51 -26.96 1.96 -2.26
C THR A 51 -27.02 3.35 -2.88
N LEU A 52 -26.33 3.53 -4.01
CA LEU A 52 -26.18 4.81 -4.70
C LEU A 52 -27.00 4.83 -5.99
N GLY A 53 -27.68 5.94 -6.25
CA GLY A 53 -28.37 6.18 -7.52
C GLY A 53 -27.36 6.37 -8.65
N GLY A 54 -27.49 5.59 -9.72
CA GLY A 54 -26.70 5.74 -10.94
C GLY A 54 -27.15 6.92 -11.82
N VAL A 55 -26.54 7.03 -12.99
CA VAL A 55 -26.83 8.09 -13.96
C VAL A 55 -28.11 7.75 -14.73
N ASN A 56 -29.03 8.72 -14.87
CA ASN A 56 -30.27 8.61 -15.66
C ASN A 56 -31.25 7.50 -15.22
N GLY A 57 -31.17 7.02 -13.97
CA GLY A 57 -32.19 6.15 -13.37
C GLY A 57 -32.02 4.63 -13.57
N ASP A 58 -30.98 4.17 -14.26
CA ASP A 58 -30.94 2.77 -14.76
C ASP A 58 -30.05 1.79 -13.98
N SER A 59 -29.34 2.18 -12.92
CA SER A 59 -28.68 1.20 -12.05
C SER A 59 -28.36 1.76 -10.66
N GLN A 60 -28.64 0.97 -9.63
CA GLN A 60 -28.18 1.24 -8.28
C GLN A 60 -26.82 0.58 -8.10
N THR A 61 -25.80 1.39 -7.82
CA THR A 61 -24.43 0.92 -7.57
C THR A 61 -24.22 0.77 -6.06
N GLN A 62 -23.34 -0.14 -5.66
CA GLN A 62 -23.17 -0.46 -4.24
C GLN A 62 -21.82 0.03 -3.72
N CYS A 63 -21.85 0.65 -2.54
CA CYS A 63 -20.69 1.04 -1.76
C CYS A 63 -20.81 0.39 -0.38
N LEU A 64 -19.72 -0.16 0.13
CA LEU A 64 -19.66 -0.78 1.45
C LEU A 64 -18.54 -0.14 2.25
N VAL A 65 -18.89 0.41 3.40
CA VAL A 65 -17.94 1.02 4.34
C VAL A 65 -17.89 0.17 5.60
N GLN A 66 -16.71 -0.23 6.05
CA GLN A 66 -16.55 -1.18 7.16
C GLN A 66 -15.41 -0.75 8.07
N PHE A 67 -15.66 -0.68 9.38
CA PHE A 67 -14.57 -0.54 10.34
C PHE A 67 -13.79 -1.84 10.46
N VAL A 68 -12.46 -1.72 10.48
CA VAL A 68 -11.52 -2.81 10.73
C VAL A 68 -11.06 -2.79 12.18
N THR A 69 -10.82 -1.58 12.68
CA THR A 69 -10.56 -1.22 14.07
C THR A 69 -11.24 0.13 14.32
N PRO A 70 -11.28 0.66 15.55
CA PRO A 70 -11.89 1.97 15.78
C PRO A 70 -11.29 3.14 14.99
N LEU A 71 -10.06 2.98 14.46
CA LEU A 71 -9.29 3.99 13.76
C LEU A 71 -8.92 3.59 12.31
N ILE A 72 -9.43 2.47 11.82
CA ILE A 72 -9.23 2.00 10.43
C ILE A 72 -10.59 1.65 9.86
N TRP A 73 -10.90 2.18 8.68
CA TRP A 73 -12.07 1.76 7.92
C TRP A 73 -11.71 1.45 6.47
N ARG A 74 -12.48 0.56 5.86
CA ARG A 74 -12.37 0.11 4.49
C ARG A 74 -13.55 0.67 3.69
N ILE A 75 -13.31 1.12 2.47
CA ILE A 75 -14.34 1.54 1.51
C ILE A 75 -14.20 0.64 0.29
N ARG A 76 -15.28 -0.06 -0.03
CA ARG A 76 -15.41 -0.87 -1.25
C ARG A 76 -16.50 -0.28 -2.14
N TYR A 77 -16.26 -0.24 -3.44
CA TYR A 77 -17.25 0.21 -4.42
C TYR A 77 -17.12 -0.59 -5.70
N ASP A 78 -18.25 -1.09 -6.20
CA ASP A 78 -18.31 -1.72 -7.51
C ASP A 78 -19.62 -1.33 -8.21
N PRO A 79 -19.57 -0.69 -9.39
CA PRO A 79 -20.77 -0.38 -10.15
C PRO A 79 -21.47 -1.61 -10.73
N LYS A 80 -20.85 -2.79 -10.72
CA LYS A 80 -21.48 -4.06 -11.15
C LYS A 80 -22.32 -4.70 -10.06
N TYR A 81 -22.06 -4.38 -8.81
CA TYR A 81 -22.73 -5.02 -7.69
C TYR A 81 -24.15 -4.49 -7.56
N THR A 82 -25.05 -5.37 -7.13
CA THR A 82 -26.48 -5.09 -6.98
C THR A 82 -26.96 -5.26 -5.55
N SER A 83 -26.17 -5.95 -4.72
CA SER A 83 -26.55 -6.31 -3.36
C SER A 83 -25.35 -6.42 -2.43
N LEU A 84 -25.62 -6.44 -1.12
CA LEU A 84 -24.59 -6.65 -0.10
C LEU A 84 -23.83 -7.98 -0.27
N SER A 85 -24.52 -9.05 -0.70
CA SER A 85 -23.92 -10.38 -0.85
C SER A 85 -22.85 -10.47 -1.93
N ASP A 86 -22.79 -9.50 -2.84
CA ASP A 86 -21.75 -9.42 -3.86
C ASP A 86 -20.38 -9.07 -3.24
N PHE A 87 -20.37 -8.40 -2.07
CA PHE A 87 -19.15 -8.14 -1.31
C PHE A 87 -18.74 -9.34 -0.46
N GLU A 88 -17.88 -10.19 -1.01
CA GLU A 88 -17.32 -11.32 -0.29
C GLU A 88 -16.58 -10.92 0.99
N ASP A 89 -16.56 -11.82 1.98
CA ASP A 89 -15.80 -11.67 3.23
C ASP A 89 -14.31 -12.06 3.07
N THR A 90 -13.88 -12.44 1.87
CA THR A 90 -12.50 -12.80 1.57
C THR A 90 -11.55 -11.64 1.87
N ASN A 91 -10.46 -11.93 2.57
CA ASN A 91 -9.36 -10.97 2.74
C ASN A 91 -8.24 -11.31 1.75
N THR A 92 -7.85 -10.33 0.92
CA THR A 92 -6.76 -10.50 -0.04
C THR A 92 -5.40 -10.66 0.65
N ARG A 93 -5.28 -10.22 1.90
CA ARG A 93 -4.06 -10.29 2.74
C ARG A 93 -4.04 -11.55 3.60
N THR A 94 -4.06 -12.70 2.94
CA THR A 94 -4.11 -14.04 3.57
C THR A 94 -2.91 -14.35 4.50
N ILE A 95 -1.78 -13.66 4.32
CA ILE A 95 -0.64 -13.75 5.26
C ILE A 95 -1.01 -13.29 6.69
N VAL A 96 -2.04 -12.45 6.82
CA VAL A 96 -2.56 -11.96 8.11
C VAL A 96 -3.73 -12.83 8.56
N ARG A 97 -4.79 -12.87 7.75
CA ARG A 97 -6.03 -13.64 7.96
C ARG A 97 -6.71 -13.94 6.63
N ASP A 98 -7.44 -15.05 6.54
CA ASP A 98 -8.12 -15.47 5.31
C ASP A 98 -9.42 -14.70 5.04
N THR A 99 -10.10 -14.22 6.10
CA THR A 99 -11.35 -13.45 5.99
C THR A 99 -11.24 -12.08 6.64
N PHE A 100 -12.04 -11.13 6.18
CA PHE A 100 -12.14 -9.79 6.76
C PHE A 100 -12.72 -9.86 8.17
N SER A 101 -13.78 -10.65 8.37
CA SER A 101 -14.33 -10.96 9.69
C SER A 101 -13.25 -11.44 10.68
N GLY A 102 -12.38 -12.37 10.25
CA GLY A 102 -11.29 -12.89 11.05
C GLY A 102 -10.15 -11.90 11.29
N LEU A 103 -9.93 -10.96 10.35
CA LEU A 103 -9.02 -9.82 10.54
C LEU A 103 -9.51 -8.92 11.67
N VAL A 104 -10.79 -8.53 11.64
CA VAL A 104 -11.38 -7.66 12.67
C VAL A 104 -11.31 -8.30 14.06
N ASP A 105 -11.77 -9.54 14.18
CA ASP A 105 -11.79 -10.25 15.46
C ASP A 105 -10.35 -10.53 15.96
N GLY A 106 -9.44 -10.83 15.04
CA GLY A 106 -8.01 -11.05 15.34
C GLY A 106 -7.30 -9.79 15.84
N LEU A 107 -7.54 -8.63 15.21
CA LEU A 107 -6.96 -7.36 15.65
C LEU A 107 -7.51 -6.89 16.99
N GLN A 108 -8.80 -7.11 17.26
CA GLN A 108 -9.37 -6.81 18.58
C GLN A 108 -8.69 -7.63 19.70
N GLN A 109 -8.32 -8.88 19.43
CA GLN A 109 -7.54 -9.68 20.37
C GLN A 109 -6.10 -9.16 20.47
N GLU A 110 -5.45 -8.88 19.33
CA GLU A 110 -4.08 -8.38 19.30
C GLU A 110 -3.91 -7.06 20.05
N TYR A 111 -4.90 -6.16 19.98
CA TYR A 111 -4.88 -4.88 20.69
C TYR A 111 -4.78 -5.07 22.20
N ARG A 112 -5.42 -6.12 22.75
CA ARG A 112 -5.36 -6.45 24.19
C ARG A 112 -4.07 -7.14 24.59
N ASP A 113 -3.50 -7.93 23.68
CA ASP A 113 -2.35 -8.78 23.97
C ASP A 113 -1.00 -8.10 23.67
N SER A 114 -1.00 -7.00 22.91
CA SER A 114 0.25 -6.36 22.45
C SER A 114 0.90 -5.50 23.53
N ASP A 115 2.19 -5.73 23.75
CA ASP A 115 3.06 -4.95 24.65
C ASP A 115 3.93 -3.92 23.91
N ALA A 116 3.76 -3.78 22.59
CA ALA A 116 4.57 -2.86 21.80
C ALA A 116 4.28 -1.40 22.21
N ARG A 117 5.32 -0.60 22.37
CA ARG A 117 5.19 0.80 22.86
C ARG A 117 4.31 1.69 21.98
N ASN A 118 4.18 1.36 20.70
CA ASN A 118 3.35 2.05 19.72
C ASN A 118 2.09 1.26 19.34
N ALA A 119 1.75 0.21 20.10
CA ALA A 119 0.49 -0.49 19.95
C ALA A 119 -0.68 0.36 20.44
N TYR A 120 -1.88 -0.06 20.03
CA TYR A 120 -3.11 0.52 20.54
C TYR A 120 -3.22 0.29 22.06
N PRO A 121 -3.53 1.31 22.88
CA PRO A 121 -3.54 1.18 24.34
C PRO A 121 -4.82 0.51 24.85
N ALA A 122 -4.97 -0.79 24.60
CA ALA A 122 -6.10 -1.60 25.07
C ALA A 122 -5.66 -2.54 26.21
N GLY A 123 -6.51 -2.66 27.25
CA GLY A 123 -6.33 -3.64 28.33
C GLY A 123 -7.27 -4.84 28.18
N ASP A 124 -7.12 -5.85 29.04
CA ASP A 124 -7.83 -7.14 28.93
C ASP A 124 -9.35 -7.06 28.72
N GLY A 125 -10.02 -6.09 29.36
CA GLY A 125 -11.47 -5.87 29.27
C GLY A 125 -11.94 -5.06 28.07
N TRP A 126 -11.01 -4.59 27.23
CA TRP A 126 -11.30 -3.70 26.12
C TRP A 126 -11.99 -4.43 24.95
N PHE A 127 -13.01 -3.80 24.39
CA PHE A 127 -13.61 -4.20 23.12
C PHE A 127 -14.23 -2.99 22.43
N TRP A 128 -14.62 -3.16 21.17
CA TRP A 128 -15.30 -2.11 20.41
C TRP A 128 -16.46 -2.67 19.59
N ARG A 129 -17.39 -1.78 19.24
CA ARG A 129 -18.49 -2.06 18.30
C ARG A 129 -18.94 -0.78 17.61
N THR A 130 -19.77 -0.91 16.58
CA THR A 130 -20.37 0.24 15.91
C THR A 130 -21.75 0.59 16.49
N SER A 131 -22.11 1.86 16.40
CA SER A 131 -23.49 2.33 16.50
C SER A 131 -23.88 3.01 15.20
N PHE A 132 -25.15 2.92 14.83
CA PHE A 132 -25.65 3.53 13.59
C PHE A 132 -26.85 4.43 13.86
N LYS A 133 -26.82 5.64 13.31
CA LYS A 133 -27.91 6.61 13.48
C LYS A 133 -28.18 7.40 12.21
N GLN A 134 -29.44 7.48 11.82
CA GLN A 134 -29.92 8.46 10.86
C GLN A 134 -30.23 9.77 11.59
N LEU A 135 -29.48 10.83 11.30
CA LEU A 135 -29.66 12.15 11.93
C LEU A 135 -30.73 12.98 11.22
N SER A 136 -30.87 12.80 9.91
CA SER A 136 -31.93 13.39 9.08
C SER A 136 -32.22 12.48 7.88
N THR A 137 -33.19 12.86 7.04
CA THR A 137 -33.47 12.15 5.78
C THR A 137 -32.27 12.05 4.84
N ASP A 138 -31.29 12.95 5.00
CA ASP A 138 -30.15 13.10 4.10
C ASP A 138 -28.79 12.86 4.78
N HIS A 139 -28.79 12.37 6.02
CA HIS A 139 -27.57 12.23 6.83
C HIS A 139 -27.62 11.02 7.77
N TRP A 140 -26.68 10.10 7.57
CA TRP A 140 -26.43 8.95 8.43
C TRP A 140 -25.04 9.02 9.06
N VAL A 141 -24.88 8.41 10.23
CA VAL A 141 -23.61 8.33 10.93
C VAL A 141 -23.39 6.90 11.43
N LEU A 142 -22.27 6.32 11.02
CA LEU A 142 -21.72 5.09 11.56
C LEU A 142 -20.54 5.44 12.47
N THR A 143 -20.60 5.09 13.76
CA THR A 143 -19.56 5.47 14.73
C THR A 143 -18.92 4.23 15.34
N SER A 144 -17.59 4.18 15.37
CA SER A 144 -16.84 3.20 16.17
C SER A 144 -16.83 3.63 17.65
N ASN A 145 -17.22 2.73 18.53
CA ASN A 145 -17.32 2.98 19.97
C ASN A 145 -16.49 1.97 20.75
N GLU A 146 -15.66 2.47 21.65
CA GLU A 146 -14.83 1.67 22.54
C GLU A 146 -15.44 1.53 23.93
N TYR A 147 -15.11 0.41 24.56
CA TYR A 147 -15.55 0.06 25.90
C TYR A 147 -14.33 -0.48 26.65
N GLN A 148 -14.00 0.14 27.79
CA GLN A 148 -12.88 -0.29 28.63
C GLN A 148 -13.20 -1.55 29.46
N SER A 149 -14.50 -1.87 29.59
CA SER A 149 -14.99 -3.11 30.20
C SER A 149 -16.39 -3.43 29.65
N LEU A 150 -16.85 -4.67 29.81
CA LEU A 150 -18.18 -5.17 29.39
C LEU A 150 -19.35 -4.29 29.84
N HIS A 151 -19.22 -3.61 30.99
CA HIS A 151 -20.24 -2.73 31.56
C HIS A 151 -19.85 -1.25 31.54
N GLY A 152 -18.78 -0.90 30.82
CA GLY A 152 -18.27 0.47 30.72
C GLY A 152 -19.11 1.35 29.79
N THR A 153 -18.87 2.65 29.87
CA THR A 153 -19.49 3.64 28.98
C THR A 153 -18.81 3.62 27.62
N ALA A 154 -19.63 3.69 26.56
CA ALA A 154 -19.16 3.83 25.20
C ALA A 154 -18.36 5.13 25.01
N THR A 155 -17.17 5.03 24.44
CA THR A 155 -16.35 6.18 24.03
C THR A 155 -16.27 6.21 22.51
N PRO A 156 -16.94 7.16 21.83
CA PRO A 156 -16.83 7.35 20.38
C PRO A 156 -15.39 7.63 19.97
N LYS A 157 -14.92 6.99 18.89
CA LYS A 157 -13.56 7.20 18.36
C LYS A 157 -13.59 7.85 17.00
N THR A 158 -14.13 7.17 16.00
CA THR A 158 -14.26 7.70 14.64
C THR A 158 -15.70 7.61 14.19
N SER A 159 -16.21 8.70 13.60
CA SER A 159 -17.55 8.76 13.03
C SER A 159 -17.46 8.97 11.52
N LEU A 160 -18.19 8.14 10.78
CA LEU A 160 -18.32 8.23 9.32
C LEU A 160 -19.70 8.80 9.01
N HIS A 161 -19.72 10.05 8.57
CA HIS A 161 -20.91 10.78 8.17
C HIS A 161 -21.16 10.54 6.68
N ILE A 162 -22.31 9.97 6.34
CA ILE A 162 -22.75 9.69 4.98
C ILE A 162 -23.85 10.69 4.64
N PHE A 163 -23.59 11.55 3.65
CA PHE A 163 -24.55 12.56 3.17
C PHE A 163 -25.19 12.11 1.87
N LYS A 164 -26.47 12.42 1.70
CA LYS A 164 -27.26 11.97 0.56
C LYS A 164 -26.89 12.65 -0.75
N SER A 165 -27.04 13.98 -0.82
CA SER A 165 -26.92 14.76 -2.06
C SER A 165 -26.28 16.13 -1.78
N PRO A 166 -25.09 16.43 -2.36
CA PRO A 166 -24.25 15.49 -3.09
C PRO A 166 -23.80 14.32 -2.19
N PHE A 167 -23.66 13.14 -2.77
CA PHE A 167 -23.13 11.99 -2.04
C PHE A 167 -21.68 12.23 -1.62
N ARG A 168 -21.44 12.23 -0.30
CA ARG A 168 -20.10 12.33 0.28
C ARG A 168 -19.99 11.58 1.60
N ILE A 169 -18.77 11.16 1.92
CA ILE A 169 -18.40 10.55 3.19
C ILE A 169 -17.41 11.48 3.89
N VAL A 170 -17.68 11.81 5.14
CA VAL A 170 -16.82 12.64 5.98
C VAL A 170 -16.49 11.87 7.24
N ALA A 171 -15.20 11.70 7.54
CA ALA A 171 -14.73 11.08 8.77
C ALA A 171 -14.34 12.16 9.79
N THR A 172 -14.80 12.01 11.03
CA THR A 172 -14.42 12.87 12.14
C THR A 172 -13.81 12.08 13.29
N ARG A 173 -12.95 12.74 14.07
CA ARG A 173 -12.34 12.22 15.29
C ARG A 173 -12.11 13.37 16.26
N LYS A 174 -12.22 13.10 17.57
CA LYS A 174 -11.71 14.00 18.60
C LYS A 174 -10.20 13.98 18.63
N LEU A 175 -9.56 15.14 18.42
CA LEU A 175 -8.11 15.26 18.36
C LEU A 175 -7.56 16.10 19.52
N LYS A 176 -6.36 15.73 19.95
CA LYS A 176 -5.54 16.51 20.88
C LYS A 176 -4.72 17.55 20.10
N THR A 177 -4.42 18.68 20.73
CA THR A 177 -3.57 19.72 20.13
C THR A 177 -2.11 19.27 20.06
N LEU A 178 -1.39 19.61 18.98
CA LEU A 178 -0.02 19.17 18.70
C LEU A 178 1.00 19.65 19.76
N GLU A 179 0.86 20.89 20.22
CA GLU A 179 1.82 21.57 21.10
C GLU A 179 1.14 22.23 22.30
N ALA A 180 0.39 21.46 23.08
CA ALA A 180 0.19 21.89 24.45
C ALA A 180 1.44 21.52 25.23
N ASP A 181 2.43 22.42 25.28
CA ASP A 181 3.34 22.41 26.41
C ASP A 181 2.48 22.68 27.66
N THR A 182 1.99 21.58 28.23
CA THR A 182 1.14 21.66 29.40
C THR A 182 1.94 22.14 30.60
N SER A 183 3.28 22.20 30.58
CA SER A 183 4.04 22.65 31.74
C SER A 183 3.74 24.11 32.10
N LEU A 184 3.62 24.99 31.10
CA LEU A 184 3.21 26.38 31.32
C LEU A 184 1.73 26.48 31.71
N LEU A 185 0.86 25.70 31.07
CA LEU A 185 -0.58 25.66 31.41
C LEU A 185 -0.81 25.14 32.84
N GLN A 186 -0.11 24.08 33.23
CA GLN A 186 -0.09 23.51 34.58
C GLN A 186 0.47 24.52 35.58
N SER A 187 1.48 25.31 35.21
CA SER A 187 2.03 26.36 36.09
C SER A 187 1.02 27.47 36.43
N VAL A 188 -0.01 27.65 35.59
CA VAL A 188 -1.12 28.59 35.82
C VAL A 188 -2.42 27.90 36.24
N GLY A 189 -2.38 26.62 36.62
CA GLY A 189 -3.52 25.85 37.13
C GLY A 189 -4.48 25.34 36.05
N VAL A 190 -4.03 25.23 34.80
CA VAL A 190 -4.80 24.63 33.69
C VAL A 190 -4.26 23.22 33.41
N ASP A 191 -4.93 22.21 33.95
CA ASP A 191 -4.47 20.82 33.93
C ASP A 191 -4.91 20.03 32.68
N THR A 192 -5.84 20.56 31.89
CA THR A 192 -6.45 19.82 30.77
C THR A 192 -6.47 20.63 29.48
N THR A 193 -5.99 20.02 28.41
CA THR A 193 -6.17 20.50 27.04
C THR A 193 -7.42 19.87 26.46
N SER A 194 -8.32 20.68 25.90
CA SER A 194 -9.56 20.18 25.30
C SER A 194 -9.28 19.34 24.06
N GLU A 195 -9.89 18.15 23.99
CA GLU A 195 -10.03 17.42 22.74
C GLU A 195 -11.17 18.01 21.92
N LEU A 196 -10.93 18.31 20.65
CA LEU A 196 -11.93 18.90 19.76
C LEU A 196 -12.23 17.97 18.60
N GLU A 197 -13.52 17.87 18.24
CA GLU A 197 -13.95 17.12 17.07
C GLU A 197 -13.43 17.79 15.80
N GLN A 198 -12.71 17.06 14.95
CA GLN A 198 -12.14 17.56 13.71
C GLN A 198 -12.50 16.63 12.55
N ILE A 199 -12.59 17.21 11.34
CA ILE A 199 -12.65 16.42 10.10
C ILE A 199 -11.24 15.92 9.81
N ILE A 200 -11.06 14.60 9.75
CA ILE A 200 -9.76 13.95 9.51
C ILE A 200 -9.61 13.42 8.08
N TRP A 201 -10.72 13.24 7.37
CA TRP A 201 -10.77 12.76 5.99
C TRP A 201 -12.15 13.04 5.38
N GLN A 202 -12.22 13.35 4.08
CA GLN A 202 -13.51 13.51 3.39
C GLN A 202 -13.40 13.28 1.88
N THR A 203 -14.46 12.76 1.28
CA THR A 203 -14.60 12.72 -0.18
C THR A 203 -15.01 14.09 -0.74
N THR A 204 -14.90 14.27 -2.05
CA THR A 204 -15.49 15.43 -2.74
C THR A 204 -17.00 15.26 -2.89
N ASP A 205 -17.69 16.28 -3.41
CA ASP A 205 -19.12 16.19 -3.78
C ASP A 205 -19.36 15.26 -4.99
N GLN A 206 -18.29 14.77 -5.64
CA GLN A 206 -18.33 13.74 -6.67
C GLN A 206 -17.43 12.57 -6.24
N THR A 207 -17.90 11.84 -5.24
CA THR A 207 -17.13 10.79 -4.55
C THR A 207 -16.58 9.74 -5.51
N PHE A 208 -17.42 9.16 -6.36
CA PHE A 208 -17.00 8.12 -7.33
C PHE A 208 -17.23 8.57 -8.77
N SER A 209 -16.39 8.05 -9.66
CA SER A 209 -16.63 8.01 -11.11
C SER A 209 -16.24 6.65 -11.64
N TYR A 210 -16.95 6.13 -12.63
CA TYR A 210 -16.64 4.81 -13.18
C TYR A 210 -16.89 4.69 -14.68
N GLN A 211 -16.16 3.78 -15.32
CA GLN A 211 -16.34 3.41 -16.71
C GLN A 211 -15.99 1.93 -16.90
N GLN A 212 -16.99 1.16 -17.29
CA GLN A 212 -16.84 -0.22 -17.71
C GLN A 212 -16.53 -0.30 -19.21
N ASN A 213 -15.93 -1.38 -19.66
CA ASN A 213 -15.78 -1.67 -21.08
C ASN A 213 -16.88 -2.64 -21.52
N ALA A 214 -17.55 -2.34 -22.64
CA ALA A 214 -18.65 -3.15 -23.15
C ALA A 214 -18.19 -4.51 -23.71
N ASP A 215 -16.97 -4.58 -24.24
CA ASP A 215 -16.41 -5.76 -24.91
C ASP A 215 -15.53 -6.60 -23.97
N ILE A 216 -14.96 -6.00 -22.93
CA ILE A 216 -14.00 -6.62 -22.01
C ILE A 216 -14.49 -6.44 -20.57
N ASP A 217 -15.24 -7.44 -20.09
CA ASP A 217 -15.83 -7.43 -18.76
C ASP A 217 -14.80 -7.21 -17.64
N ALA A 218 -13.56 -7.69 -17.78
CA ALA A 218 -12.52 -7.49 -16.76
C ALA A 218 -12.25 -6.00 -16.45
N ILE A 219 -12.43 -5.09 -17.42
CA ILE A 219 -12.16 -3.66 -17.25
C ILE A 219 -13.29 -3.01 -16.45
N ASN A 220 -12.95 -2.53 -15.26
CA ASN A 220 -13.83 -1.83 -14.34
C ASN A 220 -13.10 -0.60 -13.81
N ASN A 221 -13.03 0.46 -14.62
CA ASN A 221 -12.34 1.67 -14.19
C ASN A 221 -13.16 2.37 -13.12
N ILE A 222 -12.58 2.61 -11.96
CA ILE A 222 -13.22 3.29 -10.84
C ILE A 222 -12.27 4.36 -10.32
N VAL A 223 -12.80 5.53 -10.00
CA VAL A 223 -12.08 6.66 -9.41
C VAL A 223 -12.77 7.10 -8.13
N LEU A 224 -12.03 7.15 -7.02
CA LEU A 224 -12.42 7.79 -5.77
C LEU A 224 -11.78 9.18 -5.70
N ASN A 225 -12.57 10.21 -5.43
CA ASN A 225 -12.08 11.58 -5.22
C ASN A 225 -12.14 11.97 -3.74
N VAL A 226 -10.99 12.33 -3.19
CA VAL A 226 -10.81 12.75 -1.79
C VAL A 226 -10.37 14.20 -1.76
N LYS A 227 -10.83 14.99 -0.78
CA LYS A 227 -10.29 16.35 -0.62
C LYS A 227 -8.87 16.30 -0.10
N LYS A 228 -8.00 17.08 -0.75
CA LYS A 228 -6.60 17.29 -0.39
C LYS A 228 -6.48 18.56 0.47
N PRO A 229 -6.18 18.47 1.77
CA PRO A 229 -5.99 19.69 2.57
C PRO A 229 -4.81 20.51 2.04
N GLY A 230 -4.98 21.84 2.03
CA GLY A 230 -3.93 22.78 1.59
C GLY A 230 -2.58 22.63 2.32
N PRO A 231 -2.54 22.56 3.67
CA PRO A 231 -1.29 22.43 4.41
C PRO A 231 -0.72 21.00 4.44
N ALA A 232 -1.42 20.02 3.85
CA ALA A 232 -1.03 18.64 3.96
C ALA A 232 0.22 18.30 3.14
N GLU A 233 1.08 17.49 3.73
CA GLU A 233 2.26 16.89 3.10
C GLU A 233 2.10 15.37 2.99
N TYR A 234 2.64 14.80 1.92
CA TYR A 234 2.40 13.40 1.56
C TYR A 234 3.69 12.58 1.49
N LEU A 235 3.69 11.41 2.14
CA LEU A 235 4.83 10.50 2.23
C LEU A 235 4.42 9.06 1.93
N GLY A 236 5.34 8.22 1.46
CA GLY A 236 5.10 6.80 1.20
C GLY A 236 5.07 6.51 -0.30
N PHE A 237 3.96 5.95 -0.77
CA PHE A 237 3.69 5.54 -2.15
C PHE A 237 4.52 4.33 -2.63
N GLY A 238 5.11 3.56 -1.70
CA GLY A 238 5.94 2.40 -2.01
C GLY A 238 7.28 2.78 -2.64
N GLU A 239 7.73 1.99 -3.62
CA GLU A 239 8.89 2.32 -4.43
C GLU A 239 8.50 3.30 -5.55
N GLN A 240 9.04 4.52 -5.51
CA GLN A 240 8.75 5.56 -6.49
C GLN A 240 10.02 6.33 -6.83
N GLY A 241 10.16 6.71 -8.09
CA GLY A 241 11.15 7.67 -8.52
C GLY A 241 10.95 9.05 -7.89
N GLY A 242 11.90 9.95 -8.15
CA GLY A 242 11.81 11.34 -7.72
C GLY A 242 13.02 11.84 -6.95
N LYS A 243 12.99 13.14 -6.65
CA LYS A 243 14.08 13.86 -5.95
C LYS A 243 13.80 14.13 -4.48
N THR A 244 12.55 13.93 -4.04
CA THR A 244 12.10 14.30 -2.69
C THR A 244 11.35 13.16 -2.05
N VAL A 245 11.53 13.05 -0.73
CA VAL A 245 10.83 12.09 0.13
C VAL A 245 9.34 12.45 0.22
N LEU A 246 9.04 13.73 0.45
CA LEU A 246 7.68 14.27 0.35
C LEU A 246 7.26 14.39 -1.12
N LYS A 247 6.06 13.91 -1.44
CA LYS A 247 5.51 13.97 -2.79
C LYS A 247 4.91 15.34 -3.06
N LYS A 248 5.32 15.91 -4.19
CA LYS A 248 4.72 17.12 -4.78
C LYS A 248 3.54 16.71 -5.67
N PRO A 249 2.66 17.66 -6.02
CA PRO A 249 1.59 17.39 -6.95
C PRO A 249 2.09 16.76 -8.26
N SER A 250 1.65 15.53 -8.51
CA SER A 250 2.08 14.69 -9.63
C SER A 250 1.07 13.58 -9.87
N TYR A 251 1.19 12.95 -11.03
CA TYR A 251 0.63 11.63 -11.26
C TYR A 251 1.57 10.56 -10.69
N LEU A 252 0.99 9.44 -10.24
CA LEU A 252 1.72 8.27 -9.76
C LEU A 252 1.13 7.02 -10.39
N ASN A 253 2.02 6.13 -10.84
CA ASN A 253 1.66 4.89 -11.50
C ASN A 253 2.06 3.70 -10.63
N TYR A 254 1.11 2.79 -10.40
CA TYR A 254 1.33 1.55 -9.70
C TYR A 254 1.10 0.38 -10.64
N PHE A 255 2.22 -0.17 -11.09
CA PHE A 255 2.31 -1.32 -11.96
C PHE A 255 3.73 -1.87 -11.79
N CYS A 256 3.86 -3.10 -11.30
CA CYS A 256 5.17 -3.73 -11.13
C CYS A 256 5.80 -3.93 -12.51
N TYR A 257 6.84 -3.16 -12.80
CA TYR A 257 7.46 -3.14 -14.11
C TYR A 257 8.97 -3.18 -13.98
N ASP A 258 9.60 -4.11 -14.69
CA ASP A 258 11.05 -4.11 -14.88
C ASP A 258 11.42 -2.97 -15.86
N ASN A 259 11.42 -1.75 -15.31
CA ASN A 259 11.70 -0.53 -16.04
C ASN A 259 13.22 -0.36 -16.19
N PHE A 260 13.82 -1.19 -17.03
CA PHE A 260 15.26 -1.16 -17.27
C PHE A 260 15.74 0.25 -17.68
N ASN A 261 16.68 0.81 -16.91
CA ASN A 261 17.19 2.19 -16.95
C ASN A 261 16.20 3.30 -16.54
N TYR A 262 14.98 2.96 -16.09
CA TYR A 262 13.97 3.92 -15.63
C TYR A 262 13.53 4.93 -16.70
N LEU A 263 13.61 4.54 -17.97
CA LEU A 263 13.39 5.41 -19.14
C LEU A 263 12.28 4.89 -20.07
N LYS A 264 11.64 3.78 -19.72
CA LYS A 264 10.76 3.07 -20.66
C LYS A 264 9.39 3.73 -20.82
N VAL A 265 8.91 4.45 -19.81
CA VAL A 265 7.58 5.06 -19.86
C VAL A 265 7.69 6.54 -20.23
N TYR A 266 8.38 7.36 -19.43
CA TYR A 266 8.48 8.80 -19.63
C TYR A 266 9.81 9.25 -20.26
N GLY A 267 10.84 8.41 -20.22
CA GLY A 267 12.15 8.73 -20.82
C GLY A 267 12.91 9.82 -20.07
N GLN A 268 12.61 10.02 -18.78
CA GLN A 268 13.22 11.04 -17.93
C GLN A 268 14.09 10.48 -16.79
N GLY A 269 14.14 9.15 -16.64
CA GLY A 269 15.00 8.46 -15.69
C GLY A 269 14.38 8.37 -14.30
N ALA A 270 15.13 7.78 -13.36
CA ALA A 270 14.66 7.54 -11.99
C ALA A 270 14.27 8.81 -11.19
N LEU A 271 14.61 10.00 -11.70
CA LEU A 271 14.29 11.28 -11.06
C LEU A 271 12.88 11.78 -11.41
N ASP A 272 12.20 11.18 -12.40
CA ASP A 272 10.79 11.43 -12.67
C ASP A 272 9.95 10.54 -11.75
N GLY A 273 9.18 11.17 -10.86
CA GLY A 273 8.34 10.47 -9.89
C GLY A 273 7.16 9.73 -10.49
N ARG A 274 6.93 9.85 -11.80
CA ARG A 274 5.85 9.15 -12.53
C ARG A 274 6.29 7.80 -13.07
N GLU A 275 7.59 7.57 -13.24
CA GLU A 275 8.13 6.31 -13.79
C GLU A 275 7.73 5.13 -12.88
N PRO A 276 7.00 4.13 -13.38
CA PRO A 276 6.71 2.93 -12.60
C PRO A 276 8.00 2.11 -12.41
N LEU A 277 8.13 1.52 -11.23
CA LEU A 277 9.30 0.74 -10.80
C LEU A 277 8.92 -0.72 -10.49
N TYR A 278 9.81 -1.45 -9.83
CA TYR A 278 9.70 -2.89 -9.63
C TYR A 278 8.61 -3.27 -8.62
N GLN A 279 8.36 -2.40 -7.65
CA GLN A 279 7.49 -2.64 -6.52
C GLN A 279 6.38 -1.59 -6.46
N SER A 280 5.13 -2.04 -6.37
CA SER A 280 3.96 -1.17 -6.20
C SER A 280 3.26 -1.43 -4.86
N SER A 281 3.35 -0.45 -3.95
CA SER A 281 2.58 -0.41 -2.70
C SER A 281 1.81 0.91 -2.64
N PRO A 282 0.54 0.94 -3.08
CA PRO A 282 -0.28 2.14 -3.08
C PRO A 282 -0.76 2.51 -1.68
N PHE A 283 0.19 2.83 -0.81
CA PHE A 283 -0.01 3.30 0.56
C PHE A 283 0.70 4.64 0.75
N TYR A 284 -0.02 5.65 1.23
CA TYR A 284 0.58 6.93 1.57
C TYR A 284 0.05 7.48 2.89
N LEU A 285 0.84 8.36 3.48
CA LEU A 285 0.54 9.13 4.67
C LEU A 285 0.28 10.58 4.28
N GLU A 286 -0.73 11.16 4.90
CA GLU A 286 -1.03 12.58 4.94
C GLU A 286 -0.67 13.10 6.33
N MET A 287 0.26 14.05 6.36
CA MET A 287 0.68 14.77 7.56
C MET A 287 0.23 16.22 7.44
N ASN A 288 0.02 16.90 8.57
CA ASN A 288 -0.37 18.32 8.62
C ASN A 288 -1.71 18.66 7.94
N GLY A 289 -2.58 17.68 7.63
CA GLY A 289 -3.94 17.94 7.15
C GLY A 289 -4.81 18.68 8.17
N THR A 290 -4.48 18.53 9.45
CA THR A 290 -5.06 19.27 10.59
C THR A 290 -3.91 19.88 11.42
N PRO A 291 -3.30 20.98 10.96
CA PRO A 291 -1.95 21.39 11.38
C PRO A 291 -1.78 21.71 12.87
N THR A 292 -2.86 21.96 13.60
CA THR A 292 -2.84 22.26 15.04
C THR A 292 -3.10 21.05 15.93
N TYR A 293 -3.34 19.87 15.35
CA TYR A 293 -3.77 18.68 16.06
C TYR A 293 -2.88 17.47 15.77
N GLN A 294 -2.83 16.55 16.73
CA GLN A 294 -2.16 15.25 16.60
C GLN A 294 -2.99 14.35 15.69
N ASN A 295 -2.70 14.38 14.39
CA ASN A 295 -3.31 13.48 13.44
C ASN A 295 -2.43 13.20 12.23
N VAL A 296 -2.36 11.92 11.88
CA VAL A 296 -1.86 11.42 10.60
C VAL A 296 -2.99 10.61 9.98
N THR A 297 -3.27 10.85 8.70
CA THR A 297 -4.24 10.05 7.93
C THR A 297 -3.46 9.20 6.93
N GLY A 298 -3.82 7.94 6.75
CA GLY A 298 -3.20 7.03 5.80
C GLY A 298 -4.23 6.49 4.83
N VAL A 299 -3.83 6.24 3.59
CA VAL A 299 -4.68 5.55 2.60
C VAL A 299 -3.88 4.43 1.96
N MET A 300 -4.42 3.21 1.97
CA MET A 300 -3.90 2.04 1.27
C MET A 300 -4.95 1.55 0.27
N VAL A 301 -4.59 1.43 -1.00
CA VAL A 301 -5.46 0.83 -2.02
C VAL A 301 -5.20 -0.68 -2.07
N ASP A 302 -6.20 -1.49 -1.72
CA ASP A 302 -6.11 -2.94 -1.72
C ASP A 302 -6.55 -3.55 -3.06
N ASN A 303 -5.89 -3.14 -4.14
CA ASN A 303 -6.18 -3.62 -5.48
C ASN A 303 -4.87 -4.06 -6.15
N TYR A 304 -4.82 -5.32 -6.59
CA TYR A 304 -3.66 -5.94 -7.24
C TYR A 304 -3.60 -5.68 -8.75
N SER A 305 -4.57 -4.93 -9.29
CA SER A 305 -4.53 -4.44 -10.66
C SER A 305 -3.76 -3.12 -10.77
N GLN A 306 -3.76 -2.53 -11.96
CA GLN A 306 -3.15 -1.22 -12.15
C GLN A 306 -3.87 -0.14 -11.32
N VAL A 307 -3.10 0.59 -10.50
CA VAL A 307 -3.56 1.76 -9.75
C VAL A 307 -2.92 3.02 -10.31
N ALA A 308 -3.68 4.10 -10.40
CA ALA A 308 -3.18 5.43 -10.75
C ALA A 308 -3.64 6.44 -9.69
N ILE A 309 -2.76 7.34 -9.28
CA ILE A 309 -3.11 8.42 -8.35
C ILE A 309 -2.76 9.76 -8.98
N ASP A 310 -3.73 10.66 -9.00
CA ASP A 310 -3.53 12.09 -9.22
C ASP A 310 -3.42 12.76 -7.85
N LEU A 311 -2.21 13.12 -7.44
CA LEU A 311 -1.92 13.77 -6.16
C LEU A 311 -2.09 15.30 -6.28
N GLY A 312 -3.22 15.74 -6.83
CA GLY A 312 -3.54 17.15 -7.02
C GLY A 312 -2.79 17.85 -8.15
N LYS A 313 -2.44 17.10 -9.20
CA LYS A 313 -1.88 17.61 -10.45
C LYS A 313 -2.94 18.29 -11.31
N ASN A 314 -4.15 17.72 -11.42
CA ASN A 314 -5.26 18.37 -12.14
C ASN A 314 -5.98 19.42 -11.28
N ASP A 315 -6.19 19.14 -10.00
CA ASP A 315 -6.78 20.08 -9.02
C ASP A 315 -6.02 19.97 -7.70
N SER A 316 -5.39 21.07 -7.26
CA SER A 316 -4.59 21.10 -6.03
C SER A 316 -5.36 20.77 -4.74
N ASN A 317 -6.69 20.73 -4.79
CA ASN A 317 -7.58 20.44 -3.66
C ASN A 317 -8.14 19.01 -3.68
N ILE A 318 -7.75 18.16 -4.64
CA ILE A 318 -8.29 16.81 -4.81
C ILE A 318 -7.14 15.79 -4.94
N ILE A 319 -7.32 14.63 -4.30
CA ILE A 319 -6.58 13.42 -4.63
C ILE A 319 -7.56 12.49 -5.34
N SER A 320 -7.26 12.12 -6.57
CA SER A 320 -8.04 11.13 -7.32
C SER A 320 -7.30 9.81 -7.35
N ILE A 321 -7.95 8.75 -6.85
CA ILE A 321 -7.38 7.40 -6.74
C ILE A 321 -8.16 6.52 -7.70
N ALA A 322 -7.47 5.90 -8.66
CA ALA A 322 -8.08 5.11 -9.71
C ALA A 322 -7.59 3.67 -9.73
N THR A 323 -8.51 2.74 -9.97
CA THR A 323 -8.25 1.32 -10.25
C THR A 323 -8.82 0.99 -11.63
N ARG A 324 -8.19 0.08 -12.37
CA ARG A 324 -8.65 -0.30 -13.73
C ARG A 324 -9.45 -1.59 -13.80
N PHE A 325 -9.24 -2.49 -12.84
CA PHE A 325 -9.85 -3.81 -12.80
C PHE A 325 -10.29 -4.12 -11.36
N ASN A 326 -11.14 -5.14 -11.22
CA ASN A 326 -11.74 -5.57 -9.96
C ASN A 326 -12.58 -4.46 -9.28
N THR A 327 -13.11 -4.80 -8.10
CA THR A 327 -13.75 -3.86 -7.19
C THR A 327 -12.75 -2.84 -6.67
N PHE A 328 -13.16 -1.59 -6.52
CA PHE A 328 -12.35 -0.60 -5.81
C PHE A 328 -12.35 -0.92 -4.33
N ASP A 329 -11.18 -0.97 -3.72
CA ASP A 329 -11.01 -1.34 -2.32
C ASP A 329 -9.89 -0.50 -1.72
N ALA A 330 -10.21 0.29 -0.69
CA ALA A 330 -9.23 1.11 -0.01
C ALA A 330 -9.45 1.11 1.50
N TYR A 331 -8.35 1.05 2.24
CA TYR A 331 -8.31 1.23 3.68
C TYR A 331 -7.85 2.64 3.99
N ILE A 332 -8.61 3.34 4.82
CA ILE A 332 -8.25 4.62 5.39
C ILE A 332 -7.92 4.39 6.86
N LEU A 333 -6.77 4.88 7.26
CA LEU A 333 -6.22 4.75 8.60
C LEU A 333 -6.09 6.13 9.20
N THR A 334 -6.22 6.22 10.52
CA THR A 334 -5.99 7.47 11.24
C THR A 334 -5.24 7.18 12.54
N ALA A 335 -4.27 8.01 12.90
CA ALA A 335 -3.47 7.85 14.12
C ALA A 335 -3.11 9.22 14.69
N ASP A 336 -2.60 9.26 15.91
CA ASP A 336 -2.09 10.51 16.52
C ASP A 336 -0.70 10.88 15.99
N ASP A 337 0.10 9.88 15.60
CA ASP A 337 1.46 10.04 15.07
C ASP A 337 1.85 8.98 14.02
N VAL A 338 3.02 9.14 13.41
CA VAL A 338 3.54 8.22 12.38
C VAL A 338 3.87 6.82 12.94
N PRO A 339 4.52 6.64 14.10
CA PRO A 339 4.74 5.32 14.68
C PRO A 339 3.47 4.49 14.90
N ALA A 340 2.40 5.09 15.43
CA ALA A 340 1.12 4.43 15.61
C ALA A 340 0.45 4.14 14.26
N MET A 341 0.56 5.04 13.29
CA MET A 341 0.09 4.82 11.92
C MET A 341 0.77 3.61 11.26
N ILE A 342 2.09 3.49 11.37
CA ILE A 342 2.83 2.34 10.81
C ILE A 342 2.48 1.05 11.55
N TRP A 343 2.28 1.10 12.86
CA TRP A 343 1.81 -0.06 13.62
C TRP A 343 0.44 -0.54 13.11
N GLN A 344 -0.50 0.39 12.91
CA GLN A 344 -1.83 0.09 12.36
C GLN A 344 -1.75 -0.45 10.93
N TYR A 345 -0.98 0.19 10.05
CA TYR A 345 -0.79 -0.25 8.68
C TYR A 345 -0.22 -1.69 8.63
N THR A 346 0.85 -1.96 9.37
CA THR A 346 1.47 -3.30 9.40
C THR A 346 0.60 -4.36 10.08
N SER A 347 -0.40 -3.97 10.88
CA SER A 347 -1.37 -4.91 11.44
C SER A 347 -2.31 -5.50 10.37
N ILE A 348 -2.60 -4.75 9.29
CA ILE A 348 -3.49 -5.20 8.20
C ILE A 348 -2.73 -5.77 6.99
N VAL A 349 -1.47 -5.38 6.77
CA VAL A 349 -0.65 -5.93 5.67
C VAL A 349 0.36 -6.99 6.09
N GLY A 350 0.56 -7.17 7.39
CA GLY A 350 1.55 -8.08 7.96
C GLY A 350 2.83 -7.37 8.40
N ARG A 351 3.41 -7.87 9.50
CA ARG A 351 4.62 -7.30 10.12
C ARG A 351 5.90 -7.95 9.57
N PRO A 352 6.99 -7.17 9.43
CA PRO A 352 8.28 -7.74 9.07
C PRO A 352 8.74 -8.72 10.15
N LYS A 353 9.14 -9.94 9.73
CA LYS A 353 9.77 -10.91 10.63
C LYS A 353 11.19 -10.50 10.98
N LEU A 354 11.62 -10.82 12.21
CA LEU A 354 13.01 -10.66 12.62
C LEU A 354 13.93 -11.39 11.63
N LYS A 355 14.88 -10.66 11.07
CA LYS A 355 15.82 -11.19 10.08
C LYS A 355 17.07 -11.73 10.76
N PRO A 356 17.74 -12.75 10.19
CA PRO A 356 19.01 -13.25 10.73
C PRO A 356 20.08 -12.14 10.76
N ARG A 357 20.87 -12.06 11.83
CA ARG A 357 21.83 -10.96 12.05
C ARG A 357 22.79 -10.68 10.87
N TYR A 358 23.21 -11.70 10.12
CA TYR A 358 24.19 -11.55 9.04
C TYR A 358 23.70 -10.63 7.92
N ILE A 359 22.38 -10.45 7.74
CA ILE A 359 21.83 -9.58 6.68
C ILE A 359 22.10 -8.08 6.92
N LEU A 360 22.51 -7.71 8.14
CA LEU A 360 22.89 -6.36 8.51
C LEU A 360 24.40 -6.11 8.34
N GLY A 361 25.17 -7.15 7.98
CA GLY A 361 26.60 -7.08 7.74
C GLY A 361 26.95 -6.59 6.33
N HIS A 362 28.21 -6.72 5.94
CA HIS A 362 28.64 -6.35 4.59
C HIS A 362 28.37 -7.48 3.59
N HIS A 363 27.74 -7.14 2.47
CA HIS A 363 27.35 -8.07 1.42
C HIS A 363 28.06 -7.74 0.10
N GLN A 364 28.67 -8.74 -0.53
CA GLN A 364 29.32 -8.62 -1.83
C GLN A 364 28.46 -9.30 -2.90
N GLY A 365 28.08 -8.55 -3.92
CA GLY A 365 27.36 -9.02 -5.09
C GLY A 365 27.80 -8.25 -6.32
N CYS A 366 27.81 -8.93 -7.46
CA CYS A 366 27.92 -8.29 -8.76
C CYS A 366 27.18 -9.16 -9.78
N TYR A 367 26.91 -8.60 -10.95
CA TYR A 367 26.35 -9.38 -12.03
C TYR A 367 27.45 -10.25 -12.64
N GLY A 368 27.59 -11.41 -12.00
CA GLY A 368 28.36 -12.57 -12.41
C GLY A 368 29.72 -12.77 -11.73
N TYR A 369 29.94 -14.00 -11.26
CA TYR A 369 31.28 -14.53 -10.98
C TYR A 369 31.52 -15.74 -11.88
N ALA A 370 32.64 -15.73 -12.60
CA ALA A 370 32.91 -16.73 -13.62
C ALA A 370 32.99 -18.17 -13.06
N ASN A 371 33.55 -18.35 -11.86
CA ASN A 371 33.70 -19.65 -11.19
C ASN A 371 34.01 -19.48 -9.69
N GLU A 372 34.11 -20.61 -8.98
CA GLU A 372 34.46 -20.63 -7.55
C GLU A 372 35.80 -19.96 -7.22
N GLY A 373 36.80 -20.04 -8.10
CA GLY A 373 38.11 -19.42 -7.91
C GLY A 373 38.02 -17.89 -7.89
N THR A 374 37.22 -17.30 -8.78
CA THR A 374 36.94 -15.85 -8.76
C THR A 374 36.31 -15.44 -7.43
N VAL A 375 35.36 -16.22 -6.92
CA VAL A 375 34.73 -15.94 -5.62
C VAL A 375 35.76 -16.00 -4.48
N TYR A 376 36.61 -17.03 -4.45
CA TYR A 376 37.65 -17.13 -3.43
C TYR A 376 38.66 -15.99 -3.49
N ASN A 377 39.04 -15.54 -4.68
CA ASN A 377 39.92 -14.38 -4.83
C ASN A 377 39.31 -13.12 -4.24
N VAL A 378 38.02 -12.87 -4.48
CA VAL A 378 37.29 -11.74 -3.89
C VAL A 378 37.26 -11.85 -2.36
N VAL A 379 36.89 -13.01 -1.83
CA VAL A 379 36.87 -13.25 -0.38
C VAL A 379 38.25 -13.03 0.25
N ASN A 380 39.30 -13.56 -0.35
CA ASN A 380 40.67 -13.40 0.12
C ASN A 380 41.12 -11.94 0.06
N ALA A 381 40.71 -11.17 -0.95
CA ALA A 381 41.00 -9.74 -1.05
C ALA A 381 40.32 -8.92 0.06
N TYR A 382 39.07 -9.24 0.41
CA TYR A 382 38.38 -8.66 1.57
C TYR A 382 39.13 -8.96 2.86
N ARG A 383 39.54 -10.22 3.06
CA ARG A 383 40.29 -10.66 4.25
C ARG A 383 41.67 -10.01 4.33
N GLY A 384 42.41 -9.97 3.23
CA GLY A 384 43.72 -9.32 3.15
C GLY A 384 43.67 -7.82 3.39
N SER A 385 42.56 -7.17 3.01
CA SER A 385 42.31 -5.75 3.25
C SER A 385 41.73 -5.44 4.64
N GLY A 386 41.47 -6.45 5.48
CA GLY A 386 40.85 -6.26 6.79
C GLY A 386 39.39 -5.79 6.75
N ILE A 387 38.70 -5.96 5.62
CA ILE A 387 37.30 -5.52 5.44
C ILE A 387 36.37 -6.70 5.81
N PRO A 388 35.42 -6.51 6.74
CA PRO A 388 34.43 -7.53 7.08
C PRO A 388 33.59 -7.96 5.86
N LEU A 389 33.21 -9.24 5.82
CA LEU A 389 32.33 -9.77 4.78
C LEU A 389 31.48 -10.88 5.39
N ASP A 390 30.16 -10.66 5.38
CA ASP A 390 29.15 -11.53 5.97
C ASP A 390 28.29 -12.24 4.90
N GLY A 391 28.06 -11.56 3.77
CA GLY A 391 27.19 -12.02 2.69
C GLY A 391 27.89 -12.12 1.32
N MET A 392 27.61 -13.18 0.57
CA MET A 392 28.06 -13.35 -0.82
C MET A 392 26.87 -13.67 -1.74
N HIS A 393 26.61 -12.81 -2.72
CA HIS A 393 25.54 -13.00 -3.70
C HIS A 393 26.12 -13.57 -4.99
N LEU A 394 25.67 -14.76 -5.38
CA LEU A 394 26.04 -15.43 -6.62
C LEU A 394 24.91 -15.28 -7.62
N ASP A 395 25.15 -14.56 -8.71
CA ASP A 395 24.13 -14.38 -9.73
C ASP A 395 23.88 -15.65 -10.55
N VAL A 396 23.07 -15.54 -11.61
CA VAL A 396 22.62 -16.64 -12.47
C VAL A 396 23.76 -17.46 -13.10
N ASP A 397 24.99 -16.97 -13.15
CA ASP A 397 26.16 -17.73 -13.63
C ASP A 397 26.54 -18.92 -12.74
N PHE A 398 26.08 -18.92 -11.49
CA PHE A 398 26.20 -20.08 -10.62
C PHE A 398 25.45 -21.29 -11.19
N GLN A 399 24.38 -21.05 -11.94
CA GLN A 399 23.45 -22.06 -12.40
C GLN A 399 23.93 -22.74 -13.70
N GLU A 400 23.50 -23.99 -13.90
CA GLU A 400 23.75 -24.72 -15.15
C GLU A 400 22.85 -24.13 -16.27
N ARG A 401 23.44 -23.37 -17.20
CA ARG A 401 22.72 -22.71 -18.31
C ARG A 401 21.55 -21.84 -17.84
N TYR A 402 21.73 -21.11 -16.74
CA TYR A 402 20.70 -20.24 -16.13
C TYR A 402 19.42 -21.00 -15.71
N ARG A 403 19.53 -22.31 -15.49
CA ARG A 403 18.44 -23.11 -14.95
C ARG A 403 18.39 -22.95 -13.44
N THR A 404 17.37 -22.25 -12.97
CA THR A 404 17.08 -22.09 -11.55
C THR A 404 17.13 -23.45 -10.82
N PHE A 405 17.65 -23.46 -9.59
CA PHE A 405 17.88 -24.64 -8.74
C PHE A 405 18.99 -25.61 -9.18
N THR A 406 19.80 -25.24 -10.16
CA THR A 406 20.99 -26.02 -10.57
C THR A 406 22.29 -25.31 -10.21
N SER A 407 23.41 -26.03 -10.29
CA SER A 407 24.76 -25.46 -10.25
C SER A 407 25.54 -25.88 -11.49
N SER A 408 26.32 -24.97 -12.06
CA SER A 408 27.19 -25.25 -13.20
C SER A 408 28.17 -26.36 -12.83
N ARG A 409 28.14 -27.47 -13.57
CA ARG A 409 29.04 -28.60 -13.33
C ARG A 409 30.50 -28.31 -13.71
N VAL A 410 30.74 -27.20 -14.40
CA VAL A 410 32.08 -26.76 -14.83
C VAL A 410 32.61 -25.68 -13.89
N ASN A 411 31.82 -24.63 -13.64
CA ASN A 411 32.27 -23.46 -12.90
C ASN A 411 32.10 -23.61 -11.37
N PHE A 412 31.13 -24.44 -10.95
CA PHE A 412 30.80 -24.71 -9.55
C PHE A 412 30.51 -26.22 -9.35
N PRO A 413 31.48 -27.11 -9.63
CA PRO A 413 31.27 -28.55 -9.71
C PRO A 413 30.84 -29.22 -8.40
N ASP A 414 31.26 -28.67 -7.26
CA ASP A 414 30.92 -29.16 -5.92
C ASP A 414 30.35 -28.02 -5.07
N PRO A 415 29.06 -27.69 -5.22
CA PRO A 415 28.43 -26.58 -4.49
C PRO A 415 28.44 -26.82 -2.97
N LYS A 416 28.36 -28.07 -2.52
CA LYS A 416 28.37 -28.41 -1.09
C LYS A 416 29.70 -28.06 -0.45
N ARG A 417 30.82 -28.47 -1.06
CA ARG A 417 32.16 -28.09 -0.62
C ARG A 417 32.35 -26.58 -0.70
N PHE A 418 31.96 -25.99 -1.83
CA PHE A 418 32.12 -24.56 -2.09
C PHE A 418 31.45 -23.69 -1.02
N PHE A 419 30.15 -23.90 -0.77
CA PHE A 419 29.41 -23.18 0.28
C PHE A 419 29.91 -23.54 1.69
N GLY A 420 30.34 -24.79 1.90
CA GLY A 420 30.97 -25.22 3.15
C GLY A 420 32.23 -24.42 3.48
N ASN A 421 33.07 -24.15 2.48
CA ASN A 421 34.30 -23.36 2.64
C ASN A 421 34.01 -21.89 2.94
N LEU A 422 33.01 -21.28 2.29
CA LEU A 422 32.58 -19.92 2.61
C LEU A 422 32.02 -19.83 4.04
N LYS A 423 31.19 -20.80 4.43
CA LYS A 423 30.62 -20.88 5.78
C LYS A 423 31.70 -20.99 6.86
N LYS A 424 32.78 -21.75 6.62
CA LYS A 424 33.93 -21.84 7.55
C LYS A 424 34.63 -20.50 7.76
N GLN A 425 34.51 -19.58 6.80
CA GLN A 425 35.06 -18.22 6.88
C GLN A 425 34.05 -17.18 7.41
N GLY A 426 32.92 -17.65 7.96
CA GLY A 426 31.84 -16.79 8.48
C GLY A 426 30.88 -16.24 7.42
N ILE A 427 31.07 -16.58 6.14
CA ILE A 427 30.31 -15.99 5.03
C ILE A 427 29.08 -16.83 4.72
N LYS A 428 27.91 -16.18 4.65
CA LYS A 428 26.67 -16.76 4.12
C LYS A 428 26.56 -16.42 2.65
N ALA A 429 26.39 -17.42 1.80
CA ALA A 429 26.18 -17.20 0.39
C ALA A 429 24.75 -17.53 -0.02
N CYS A 430 24.22 -16.79 -0.98
CA CYS A 430 22.95 -17.05 -1.62
C CYS A 430 23.11 -16.97 -3.14
N THR A 431 22.22 -17.63 -3.88
CA THR A 431 22.15 -17.52 -5.33
C THR A 431 20.80 -16.99 -5.78
N ASN A 432 20.79 -16.33 -6.94
CA ASN A 432 19.58 -15.88 -7.60
C ASN A 432 18.65 -17.07 -7.90
N ILE A 433 17.36 -16.91 -7.65
CA ILE A 433 16.30 -17.85 -8.04
C ILE A 433 15.24 -17.01 -8.75
N THR A 434 15.20 -17.10 -10.09
CA THR A 434 14.21 -16.37 -10.90
C THR A 434 12.96 -17.23 -11.08
N PRO A 435 11.76 -16.63 -11.14
CA PRO A 435 10.51 -17.33 -11.41
C PRO A 435 10.34 -17.67 -12.91
N ILE A 436 11.43 -18.05 -13.56
CA ILE A 436 11.49 -18.41 -14.98
C ILE A 436 12.19 -19.76 -15.10
N LEU A 437 11.52 -20.71 -15.76
CA LEU A 437 12.11 -22.01 -16.09
C LEU A 437 12.63 -21.96 -17.52
N THR A 438 13.95 -21.93 -17.66
CA THR A 438 14.58 -21.90 -18.99
C THR A 438 14.68 -23.31 -19.59
N LEU A 439 14.31 -23.43 -20.87
CA LEU A 439 14.49 -24.64 -21.67
C LEU A 439 15.81 -24.66 -22.44
N ARG A 440 16.71 -23.70 -22.17
CA ARG A 440 18.01 -23.61 -22.84
C ARG A 440 18.73 -24.95 -22.81
N THR A 441 19.23 -25.41 -23.95
CA THR A 441 19.98 -26.66 -24.09
C THR A 441 21.46 -26.42 -24.35
N VAL A 442 21.86 -25.18 -24.66
CA VAL A 442 23.24 -24.77 -24.96
C VAL A 442 23.69 -23.63 -24.06
N ASP A 443 25.00 -23.56 -23.83
CA ASP A 443 25.67 -22.46 -23.15
C ASP A 443 25.80 -21.27 -24.12
N GLU A 444 24.70 -20.57 -24.38
CA GLU A 444 24.82 -19.24 -24.97
C GLU A 444 25.43 -18.29 -23.95
N GLY A 445 26.35 -17.44 -24.41
CA GLY A 445 26.96 -16.39 -23.59
C GLY A 445 25.89 -15.60 -22.85
N ALA A 446 26.06 -15.48 -21.53
CA ALA A 446 25.22 -14.62 -20.71
C ALA A 446 25.27 -13.18 -21.25
N TYR A 447 24.36 -12.33 -20.79
CA TYR A 447 24.55 -10.88 -20.88
C TYR A 447 24.41 -10.20 -22.25
N LYS A 448 23.85 -10.83 -23.29
CA LYS A 448 23.63 -10.19 -24.60
C LYS A 448 22.93 -8.82 -24.54
N ALA A 449 22.04 -8.61 -23.56
CA ALA A 449 21.36 -7.32 -23.36
C ALA A 449 22.27 -6.22 -22.78
N LEU A 450 23.28 -6.57 -21.98
CA LEU A 450 24.29 -5.62 -21.48
C LEU A 450 25.25 -5.17 -22.58
N ASP A 451 25.46 -6.00 -23.60
CA ASP A 451 26.32 -5.64 -24.74
C ASP A 451 25.85 -4.37 -25.45
N ALA A 452 24.53 -4.13 -25.44
CA ALA A 452 23.93 -2.92 -25.99
C ALA A 452 24.10 -1.68 -25.08
N PHE A 453 24.56 -1.86 -23.83
CA PHE A 453 24.73 -0.80 -22.84
C PHE A 453 26.16 -0.27 -22.78
N TRP A 454 27.16 -1.12 -22.99
CA TRP A 454 28.55 -0.68 -22.93
C TRP A 454 28.86 0.28 -24.08
N ASP A 455 29.38 1.46 -23.73
CA ASP A 455 30.01 2.31 -24.73
C ASP A 455 31.16 1.51 -25.37
N GLN A 456 31.09 1.33 -26.69
CA GLN A 456 32.14 0.63 -27.45
C GLN A 456 33.47 1.38 -27.41
N LYS A 457 33.47 2.65 -26.96
CA LYS A 457 34.65 3.48 -26.77
C LYS A 457 35.14 3.52 -25.33
N ASP A 458 34.46 2.90 -24.37
CA ASP A 458 34.92 2.85 -22.98
C ASP A 458 36.15 1.92 -22.88
N PRO A 459 37.34 2.41 -22.47
CA PRO A 459 38.53 1.58 -22.28
C PRO A 459 38.41 0.53 -21.16
N LYS A 460 37.35 0.61 -20.35
CA LYS A 460 36.99 -0.39 -19.34
C LYS A 460 35.96 -1.41 -19.84
N ASN A 461 35.46 -1.27 -21.08
CA ASN A 461 34.55 -2.23 -21.66
C ASN A 461 35.24 -3.61 -21.75
N PRO A 462 34.72 -4.64 -21.07
CA PRO A 462 35.34 -5.97 -21.05
C PRO A 462 35.32 -6.66 -22.42
N LYS A 463 34.58 -6.14 -23.41
CA LYS A 463 34.56 -6.65 -24.80
C LYS A 463 35.55 -5.99 -25.74
N THR A 464 36.13 -4.86 -25.38
CA THR A 464 37.11 -4.14 -26.23
C THR A 464 38.55 -4.51 -25.88
N LYS A 465 38.75 -5.46 -24.96
CA LYS A 465 40.05 -6.00 -24.56
C LYS A 465 40.31 -7.39 -25.14
#